data_AF-A0A952NKY0-F1
#
_entry.id   AF-A0A952NKY0-F1
#
_cell.length_a   1.000
_cell.length_b   1.000
_cell.length_c   1.000
_cell.angle_alpha   90.00
_cell.angle_beta   90.00
_cell.angle_gamma   90.00
#
_symmetry.space_group_name_H-M   'P 1'
#
loop_
_entity.id
_entity.type
_entity.pdbx_description
1 polymer ?
#
loop_
_entity_poly.entity_id
_entity_poly.type
_entity_poly.pdbx_seq_one_letter_code
_entity_poly.pdbx_strand_id
1 'polypeptide(L)'
;MMKYLRLYKAFMIASLKADLEYRMNFVSRIVTDIFWYVAQIVTFEALFLHTDKLGSWNLAQTRVFLGLLFVVDAFYMIMLSENLDKMSDRVRKGEMDLLLAKPVNSQFMMSLQRANTAIFGNLVMGLAWLIWSLSQLPDFSWPRLFWLIVLVPCGLIALYGIRFMISATAVIFTRSENLQYMWYQLYRLGMRPDSIYAPWLKFLVVTLLPVGLIASVPSRFLLGPPDLGAFALAVFVAGAFLWMSQRFWKYALTFYTSASS
;
A
#
# COMPACT_ATOMS: atom_id res chain seq x y z
N MET A 1 11.52 19.32 7.08
CA MET A 1 10.19 18.67 6.92
C MET A 1 9.16 19.52 6.16
N MET A 2 8.94 20.80 6.52
CA MET A 2 7.91 21.63 5.86
C MET A 2 8.04 21.76 4.34
N LYS A 3 9.27 21.76 3.79
CA LYS A 3 9.51 21.77 2.33
C LYS A 3 8.85 20.59 1.61
N TYR A 4 9.03 19.37 2.12
CA TYR A 4 8.48 18.15 1.51
C TYR A 4 6.94 18.11 1.59
N LEU A 5 6.36 18.53 2.72
CA LEU A 5 4.90 18.62 2.87
C LEU A 5 4.29 19.65 1.92
N ARG A 6 4.90 20.84 1.79
CA ARG A 6 4.45 21.87 0.83
C ARG A 6 4.55 21.36 -0.61
N LEU A 7 5.62 20.64 -0.94
CA LEU A 7 5.83 20.08 -2.27
C LEU A 7 4.80 19.00 -2.59
N TYR A 8 4.56 18.06 -1.67
CA TYR A 8 3.53 17.04 -1.84
C TYR A 8 2.13 17.65 -1.97
N LYS A 9 1.80 18.66 -1.16
CA LYS A 9 0.53 19.40 -1.29
C LYS A 9 0.39 20.03 -2.68
N ALA A 10 1.46 20.63 -3.22
CA ALA A 10 1.45 21.19 -4.56
C ALA A 10 1.24 20.11 -5.64
N PHE A 11 1.92 18.96 -5.52
CA PHE A 11 1.72 17.82 -6.42
C PHE A 11 0.31 17.25 -6.36
N MET A 12 -0.27 17.17 -5.17
CA MET A 12 -1.64 16.70 -4.96
C MET A 12 -2.65 17.64 -5.61
N ILE A 13 -2.50 18.96 -5.44
CA ILE A 13 -3.38 19.96 -6.09
C ILE A 13 -3.22 19.91 -7.61
N ALA A 14 -2.00 19.82 -8.12
CA ALA A 14 -1.74 19.68 -9.55
C ALA A 14 -2.33 18.39 -10.11
N SER A 15 -2.24 17.29 -9.36
CA SER A 15 -2.80 16.00 -9.75
C SER A 15 -4.33 16.05 -9.82
N LEU A 16 -4.97 16.66 -8.81
CA LEU A 16 -6.41 16.86 -8.79
C LEU A 16 -6.90 17.69 -9.99
N LYS A 17 -6.21 18.78 -10.31
CA LYS A 17 -6.56 19.61 -11.48
C LYS A 17 -6.48 18.82 -12.78
N ALA A 18 -5.41 18.05 -12.97
CA ALA A 18 -5.21 17.22 -14.15
C ALA A 18 -6.22 16.05 -14.23
N ASP A 19 -6.58 15.45 -13.09
CA ASP A 19 -7.60 14.39 -13.05
C ASP A 19 -9.00 14.95 -13.39
N LEU A 20 -9.34 16.15 -12.90
CA LEU A 20 -10.62 16.81 -13.16
C LEU A 20 -10.77 17.38 -14.57
N GLU A 21 -9.68 17.52 -15.33
CA GLU A 21 -9.71 17.88 -16.74
C GLU A 21 -10.45 16.82 -17.56
N TYR A 22 -10.18 15.54 -17.28
CA TYR A 22 -10.83 14.40 -17.92
C TYR A 22 -11.89 13.77 -17.00
N ARG A 23 -12.96 14.53 -16.74
CA ARG A 23 -14.03 14.17 -15.77
C ARG A 23 -14.61 12.76 -15.96
N MET A 24 -14.86 12.35 -17.21
CA MET A 24 -15.39 11.01 -17.48
C MET A 24 -14.39 9.92 -17.07
N ASN A 25 -13.10 10.09 -17.39
CA ASN A 25 -12.06 9.16 -16.96
C ASN A 25 -11.94 9.12 -15.43
N PHE A 26 -12.03 10.27 -14.77
CA PHE A 26 -12.03 10.37 -13.30
C PHE A 26 -13.16 9.56 -12.66
N VAL A 27 -14.40 9.74 -13.14
CA VAL A 27 -15.57 9.00 -12.63
C VAL A 27 -15.46 7.51 -12.95
N SER A 28 -15.02 7.14 -14.16
CA SER A 28 -14.83 5.73 -14.54
C SER A 28 -13.81 5.02 -13.65
N ARG A 29 -12.71 5.69 -13.25
CA ARG A 29 -11.73 5.13 -12.30
C ARG A 29 -12.39 4.84 -10.95
N ILE A 30 -13.09 5.84 -10.38
CA ILE A 30 -13.82 5.67 -9.11
C ILE A 30 -14.76 4.46 -9.18
N VAL A 31 -15.60 4.39 -10.23
CA VAL A 31 -16.56 3.30 -10.40
C VAL A 31 -15.87 1.94 -10.51
N THR A 32 -14.78 1.85 -11.27
CA THR A 32 -14.02 0.60 -11.42
C THR A 32 -13.48 0.11 -10.08
N ASP A 33 -12.91 1.02 -9.29
CA ASP A 33 -12.36 0.68 -7.98
C ASP A 33 -13.47 0.34 -6.96
N ILE A 34 -14.66 0.96 -7.07
CA ILE A 34 -15.84 0.57 -6.29
C ILE A 34 -16.24 -0.87 -6.59
N PHE A 35 -16.35 -1.23 -7.88
CA PHE A 35 -16.66 -2.60 -8.29
C PHE A 35 -15.65 -3.60 -7.75
N TRP A 36 -14.36 -3.23 -7.73
CA TRP A 36 -13.32 -4.08 -7.19
C TRP A 36 -13.50 -4.32 -5.68
N TYR A 37 -13.79 -3.29 -4.87
CA TYR A 37 -14.09 -3.48 -3.43
C TYR A 37 -15.36 -4.30 -3.20
N VAL A 38 -16.42 -4.04 -3.96
CA VAL A 38 -17.66 -4.82 -3.87
C VAL A 38 -17.40 -6.28 -4.22
N ALA A 39 -16.62 -6.56 -5.26
CA ALA A 39 -16.25 -7.92 -5.64
C ALA A 39 -15.46 -8.63 -4.52
N GLN A 40 -14.55 -7.93 -3.84
CA GLN A 40 -13.84 -8.48 -2.69
C GLN A 40 -14.80 -8.81 -1.54
N ILE A 41 -15.69 -7.88 -1.17
CA ILE A 41 -16.71 -8.11 -0.14
C ILE A 41 -17.56 -9.34 -0.49
N VAL A 42 -18.16 -9.35 -1.68
CA VAL A 42 -19.02 -10.45 -2.14
C VAL A 42 -18.27 -11.78 -2.13
N THR A 43 -17.01 -11.80 -2.56
CA THR A 43 -16.20 -13.02 -2.57
C THR A 43 -16.04 -13.58 -1.16
N PHE A 44 -15.66 -12.74 -0.18
CA PHE A 44 -15.50 -13.20 1.20
C PHE A 44 -16.84 -13.58 1.85
N GLU A 45 -17.91 -12.81 1.63
CA GLU A 45 -19.25 -13.16 2.13
C GLU A 45 -19.72 -14.51 1.56
N ALA A 46 -19.51 -14.75 0.26
CA ALA A 46 -19.88 -16.01 -0.38
C ALA A 46 -19.07 -17.22 0.14
N LEU A 47 -17.80 -17.01 0.53
CA LEU A 47 -17.01 -18.05 1.20
C LEU A 47 -17.61 -18.41 2.56
N PHE A 48 -18.09 -17.44 3.33
CA PHE A 48 -18.71 -17.69 4.63
C PHE A 48 -20.09 -18.37 4.54
N LEU A 49 -20.71 -18.44 3.36
CA LEU A 49 -21.89 -19.29 3.15
C LEU A 49 -21.56 -20.79 3.19
N HIS A 50 -20.29 -21.14 2.96
CA HIS A 50 -19.82 -22.53 2.90
C HIS A 50 -18.86 -22.89 4.04
N THR A 51 -18.49 -21.94 4.91
CA THR A 51 -17.52 -22.15 5.98
C THR A 51 -17.72 -21.13 7.10
N ASP A 52 -17.81 -21.57 8.35
CA ASP A 52 -18.04 -20.67 9.49
C ASP A 52 -16.81 -19.85 9.91
N LYS A 53 -15.61 -20.34 9.57
CA LYS A 53 -14.32 -19.75 9.97
C LYS A 53 -13.27 -19.83 8.88
N LEU A 54 -12.59 -18.72 8.65
CA LEU A 54 -11.45 -18.62 7.74
C LEU A 54 -10.17 -18.51 8.57
N GLY A 55 -9.46 -19.63 8.73
CA GLY A 55 -8.37 -19.75 9.70
C GLY A 55 -8.87 -19.52 11.12
N SER A 56 -8.39 -18.46 11.78
CA SER A 56 -8.84 -18.07 13.13
C SER A 56 -9.96 -17.02 13.15
N TRP A 57 -10.51 -16.66 11.99
CA TRP A 57 -11.38 -15.48 11.84
C TRP A 57 -12.82 -15.89 11.53
N ASN A 58 -13.76 -15.28 12.24
CA ASN A 58 -15.19 -15.38 11.89
C ASN A 58 -15.58 -14.31 10.86
N LEU A 59 -16.85 -14.32 10.43
CA LEU A 59 -17.38 -13.37 9.45
C LEU A 59 -17.20 -11.91 9.88
N ALA A 60 -17.58 -11.57 11.12
CA ALA A 60 -17.50 -10.20 11.64
C ALA A 60 -16.04 -9.69 11.69
N GLN A 61 -15.11 -10.52 12.15
CA GLN A 61 -13.68 -10.23 12.16
C GLN A 61 -13.13 -10.03 10.74
N THR A 62 -13.60 -10.83 9.77
CA THR A 62 -13.17 -10.72 8.38
C THR A 62 -13.70 -9.44 7.71
N ARG A 63 -14.91 -8.99 8.06
CA ARG A 63 -15.42 -7.68 7.61
C ARG A 63 -14.53 -6.52 8.07
N VAL A 64 -14.06 -6.56 9.32
CA VAL A 64 -13.09 -5.58 9.86
C VAL A 64 -11.75 -5.64 9.14
N PHE A 65 -11.26 -6.85 8.85
CA PHE A 65 -10.06 -7.05 8.02
C PHE A 65 -10.19 -6.37 6.66
N LEU A 66 -11.31 -6.59 5.97
CA LEU A 66 -11.56 -6.00 4.65
C LEU A 66 -11.65 -4.48 4.71
N GLY A 67 -12.31 -3.91 5.72
CA GLY A 67 -12.37 -2.47 5.91
C GLY A 67 -10.99 -1.86 6.09
N LEU A 68 -10.15 -2.47 6.93
CA LEU A 68 -8.79 -2.00 7.12
C LEU A 68 -7.97 -2.17 5.84
N LEU A 69 -8.11 -3.31 5.14
CA LEU A 69 -7.45 -3.55 3.86
C LEU A 69 -7.79 -2.45 2.85
N PHE A 70 -9.07 -2.09 2.69
CA PHE A 70 -9.49 -1.03 1.76
C PHE A 70 -8.95 0.34 2.13
N VAL A 71 -8.85 0.66 3.43
CA VAL A 71 -8.26 1.92 3.89
C VAL A 71 -6.77 1.98 3.56
N VAL A 72 -6.02 0.92 3.89
CA VAL A 72 -4.57 0.90 3.63
C VAL A 72 -4.27 0.82 2.13
N ASP A 73 -5.04 0.04 1.38
CA ASP A 73 -4.98 -0.01 -0.09
C ASP A 73 -5.23 1.37 -0.69
N ALA A 74 -6.27 2.09 -0.24
CA ALA A 74 -6.55 3.43 -0.71
C ALA A 74 -5.38 4.41 -0.43
N PHE A 75 -4.76 4.36 0.75
CA PHE A 75 -3.56 5.17 1.03
C PHE A 75 -2.39 4.82 0.10
N TYR A 76 -2.12 3.53 -0.09
CA TYR A 76 -1.10 3.06 -1.02
C TYR A 76 -1.38 3.52 -2.45
N MET A 77 -2.62 3.41 -2.91
CA MET A 77 -3.05 3.78 -4.25
C MET A 77 -2.97 5.28 -4.49
N ILE A 78 -3.43 6.10 -3.54
CA ILE A 78 -3.38 7.57 -3.64
C ILE A 78 -1.93 8.06 -3.74
N MET A 79 -1.04 7.54 -2.89
CA MET A 79 0.29 8.12 -2.70
C MET A 79 1.35 7.50 -3.60
N LEU A 80 1.35 6.18 -3.76
CA LEU A 80 2.52 5.43 -4.21
C LEU A 80 2.31 4.69 -5.54
N SER A 81 1.16 4.06 -5.72
CA SER A 81 0.91 3.10 -6.82
C SER A 81 1.33 3.65 -8.19
N GLU A 82 0.71 4.75 -8.63
CA GLU A 82 0.88 5.30 -9.98
C GLU A 82 2.32 5.75 -10.27
N ASN A 83 3.03 6.23 -9.25
CA ASN A 83 4.43 6.63 -9.39
C ASN A 83 5.35 5.42 -9.57
N LEU A 84 5.15 4.36 -8.76
CA LEU A 84 5.97 3.16 -8.79
C LEU A 84 5.67 2.28 -10.01
N ASP A 85 4.45 2.34 -10.52
CA ASP A 85 4.03 1.68 -11.76
C ASP A 85 4.69 2.34 -12.98
N LYS A 86 4.73 3.67 -13.02
CA LYS A 86 5.34 4.44 -14.11
C LYS A 86 6.86 4.57 -14.00
N MET A 87 7.48 4.06 -12.93
CA MET A 87 8.92 4.23 -12.69
C MET A 87 9.76 3.67 -13.83
N SER A 88 9.46 2.47 -14.31
CA SER A 88 10.18 1.86 -15.44
C SER A 88 10.08 2.70 -16.72
N ASP A 89 8.91 3.29 -16.98
CA ASP A 89 8.71 4.17 -18.13
C ASP A 89 9.51 5.47 -18.01
N ARG A 90 9.54 6.07 -16.82
CA ARG A 90 10.31 7.30 -16.55
C ARG A 90 11.80 7.09 -16.73
N VAL A 91 12.32 5.93 -16.31
CA VAL A 91 13.72 5.53 -16.55
C VAL A 91 13.96 5.42 -18.06
N ARG A 92 13.13 4.65 -18.76
CA ARG A 92 13.25 4.41 -20.21
C ARG A 92 13.18 5.70 -21.04
N LYS A 93 12.39 6.68 -20.63
CA LYS A 93 12.23 7.97 -21.31
C LYS A 93 13.32 9.00 -20.97
N GLY A 94 14.27 8.66 -20.09
CA GLY A 94 15.32 9.61 -19.65
C GLY A 94 14.82 10.73 -18.73
N GLU A 95 13.60 10.61 -18.17
CA GLU A 95 13.03 11.63 -17.27
C GLU A 95 13.81 11.74 -15.94
N MET A 96 14.64 10.73 -15.64
CA MET A 96 15.48 10.69 -14.46
C MET A 96 16.53 11.81 -14.42
N ASP A 97 17.06 12.25 -15.56
CA ASP A 97 18.06 13.33 -15.62
C ASP A 97 17.49 14.63 -15.02
N LEU A 98 16.25 14.96 -15.37
CA LEU A 98 15.52 16.11 -14.85
C LEU A 98 15.17 15.97 -13.36
N LEU A 99 14.96 14.74 -12.87
CA LEU A 99 14.67 14.50 -11.46
C LEU A 99 15.93 14.61 -10.59
N LEU A 100 17.07 14.11 -11.08
CA LEU A 100 18.35 14.14 -10.37
C LEU A 100 18.95 15.55 -10.29
N ALA A 101 18.67 16.41 -11.27
CA ALA A 101 19.13 17.81 -11.26
C ALA A 101 18.39 18.69 -10.22
N LYS A 102 17.23 18.26 -9.71
CA LYS A 102 16.45 19.04 -8.74
C LYS A 102 17.07 18.95 -7.35
N PRO A 103 17.11 20.04 -6.56
CA PRO A 103 17.63 20.05 -5.19
C PRO A 103 16.61 19.47 -4.19
N VAL A 104 16.13 18.26 -4.47
CA VAL A 104 15.16 17.49 -3.70
C VAL A 104 15.59 16.02 -3.77
N ASN A 105 15.36 15.27 -2.68
CA ASN A 105 15.66 13.85 -2.68
C ASN A 105 14.98 13.13 -3.87
N SER A 106 15.77 12.44 -4.69
CA SER A 106 15.30 11.79 -5.92
C SER A 106 14.36 10.61 -5.67
N GLN A 107 14.54 9.89 -4.56
CA GLN A 107 13.62 8.82 -4.14
C GLN A 107 12.23 9.39 -3.80
N PHE A 108 12.18 10.52 -3.09
CA PHE A 108 10.93 11.23 -2.81
C PHE A 108 10.24 11.68 -4.09
N MET A 109 10.99 12.30 -5.00
CA MET A 109 10.48 12.76 -6.29
C MET A 109 9.97 11.60 -7.15
N MET A 110 10.67 10.48 -7.15
CA MET A 110 10.24 9.30 -7.91
C MET A 110 8.95 8.70 -7.34
N SER A 111 8.76 8.75 -6.02
CA SER A 111 7.69 8.01 -5.35
C SER A 111 6.38 8.78 -5.15
N LEU A 112 6.42 10.12 -5.09
CA LEU A 112 5.30 10.94 -4.59
C LEU A 112 4.91 12.10 -5.53
N GLN A 113 5.34 12.09 -6.80
CA GLN A 113 5.10 13.19 -7.74
C GLN A 113 3.67 13.25 -8.28
N ARG A 114 3.02 12.10 -8.48
CA ARG A 114 1.62 12.00 -8.94
C ARG A 114 0.76 11.40 -7.84
N ALA A 115 -0.26 12.10 -7.38
CA ALA A 115 -1.25 11.53 -6.47
C ALA A 115 -2.46 11.06 -7.28
N ASN A 116 -2.93 9.83 -7.06
CA ASN A 116 -4.15 9.34 -7.68
C ASN A 116 -5.36 9.85 -6.91
N THR A 117 -5.97 10.95 -7.38
CA THR A 117 -7.03 11.62 -6.62
C THR A 117 -8.41 10.98 -6.78
N ALA A 118 -8.59 10.11 -7.78
CA ALA A 118 -9.83 9.35 -7.95
C ALA A 118 -10.12 8.47 -6.72
N ILE A 119 -9.08 7.90 -6.12
CA ILE A 119 -9.18 6.95 -5.00
C ILE A 119 -9.69 7.61 -3.70
N PHE A 120 -9.81 8.94 -3.62
CA PHE A 120 -10.41 9.58 -2.45
C PHE A 120 -11.84 9.09 -2.18
N GLY A 121 -12.63 8.83 -3.22
CA GLY A 121 -13.96 8.23 -3.06
C GLY A 121 -13.89 6.84 -2.41
N ASN A 122 -12.95 6.02 -2.87
CA ASN A 122 -12.70 4.68 -2.36
C ASN A 122 -12.21 4.69 -0.91
N LEU A 123 -11.38 5.67 -0.53
CA LEU A 123 -10.96 5.85 0.86
C LEU A 123 -12.16 6.11 1.77
N VAL A 124 -13.08 6.99 1.35
CA VAL A 124 -14.31 7.28 2.11
C VAL A 124 -15.15 6.03 2.28
N MET A 125 -15.33 5.24 1.22
CA MET A 125 -16.06 3.97 1.31
C MET A 125 -15.36 2.93 2.21
N GLY A 126 -14.04 2.79 2.10
CA GLY A 126 -13.26 1.89 2.94
C GLY A 126 -13.38 2.25 4.42
N LEU A 127 -13.33 3.54 4.74
CA LEU A 127 -13.58 4.06 6.08
C LEU A 127 -15.02 3.80 6.55
N ALA A 128 -16.01 4.05 5.70
CA ALA A 128 -17.42 3.79 6.02
C ALA A 128 -17.66 2.30 6.31
N TRP A 129 -17.10 1.41 5.49
CA TRP A 129 -17.17 -0.03 5.71
C TRP A 129 -16.45 -0.45 6.99
N LEU A 130 -15.26 0.10 7.27
CA LEU A 130 -14.52 -0.19 8.49
C LEU A 130 -15.32 0.22 9.74
N ILE A 131 -15.84 1.45 9.77
CA ILE A 131 -16.65 1.95 10.90
C ILE A 131 -17.90 1.09 11.10
N TRP A 132 -18.62 0.78 10.01
CA TRP A 132 -19.78 -0.10 10.05
C TRP A 132 -19.42 -1.49 10.59
N SER A 133 -18.34 -2.10 10.09
CA SER A 133 -17.90 -3.44 10.53
C SER A 133 -17.50 -3.47 12.01
N LEU A 134 -16.90 -2.40 12.53
CA LEU A 134 -16.56 -2.26 13.95
C LEU A 134 -17.80 -2.09 14.82
N SER A 135 -18.83 -1.37 14.35
CA SER A 135 -20.10 -1.23 15.10
C SER A 135 -20.89 -2.53 15.24
N GLN A 136 -20.61 -3.53 14.40
CA GLN A 136 -21.25 -4.84 14.45
C GLN A 136 -20.56 -5.79 15.45
N LEU A 137 -19.41 -5.42 16.00
CA LEU A 137 -18.74 -6.22 17.01
C LEU A 137 -19.34 -5.94 18.39
N PRO A 138 -19.81 -6.97 19.12
CA PRO A 138 -20.20 -6.79 20.51
C PRO A 138 -18.96 -6.38 21.33
N ASP A 139 -19.13 -5.39 22.20
CA ASP A 139 -18.12 -4.91 23.15
C ASP A 139 -16.81 -4.37 22.54
N PHE A 140 -16.86 -3.80 21.33
CA PHE A 140 -15.68 -3.19 20.73
C PHE A 140 -15.21 -1.94 21.48
N SER A 141 -13.96 -1.99 21.94
CA SER A 141 -13.28 -0.87 22.60
C SER A 141 -12.71 0.12 21.58
N TRP A 142 -13.41 1.23 21.34
CA TRP A 142 -12.97 2.33 20.45
C TRP A 142 -11.53 2.84 20.67
N PRO A 143 -10.97 2.90 21.90
CA PRO A 143 -9.57 3.22 22.11
C PRO A 143 -8.57 2.33 21.37
N ARG A 144 -8.95 1.12 20.94
CA ARG A 144 -8.07 0.25 20.14
C ARG A 144 -7.69 0.86 18.79
N LEU A 145 -8.47 1.83 18.29
CA LEU A 145 -8.14 2.56 17.06
C LEU A 145 -6.81 3.34 17.17
N PHE A 146 -6.35 3.68 18.37
CA PHE A 146 -5.05 4.35 18.54
C PHE A 146 -3.87 3.51 18.03
N TRP A 147 -3.98 2.17 18.03
CA TRP A 147 -2.94 1.30 17.45
C TRP A 147 -2.74 1.54 15.95
N LEU A 148 -3.80 1.92 15.23
CA LEU A 148 -3.74 2.16 13.79
C LEU A 148 -2.87 3.35 13.42
N ILE A 149 -2.71 4.33 14.32
CA ILE A 149 -1.87 5.52 14.12
C ILE A 149 -0.42 5.13 13.84
N VAL A 150 0.05 4.02 14.42
CA VAL A 150 1.41 3.52 14.21
C VAL A 150 1.41 2.37 13.20
N LEU A 151 0.50 1.41 13.35
CA LEU A 151 0.55 0.18 12.58
C LEU A 151 0.23 0.38 11.08
N VAL A 152 -0.70 1.29 10.74
CA VAL A 152 -1.01 1.59 9.33
C VAL A 152 0.20 2.24 8.64
N PRO A 153 0.84 3.29 9.20
CA PRO A 153 2.10 3.79 8.63
C PRO A 153 3.21 2.75 8.56
N CYS A 154 3.37 1.88 9.57
CA CYS A 154 4.36 0.79 9.50
C CYS A 154 4.09 -0.14 8.31
N GLY A 155 2.84 -0.57 8.12
CA GLY A 155 2.43 -1.37 6.97
C GLY A 155 2.72 -0.68 5.64
N LEU A 156 2.34 0.59 5.51
CA LEU A 156 2.58 1.40 4.31
C LEU A 156 4.08 1.60 4.01
N ILE A 157 4.90 1.86 5.04
CA ILE A 157 6.35 2.05 4.90
C ILE A 157 7.03 0.74 4.47
N ALA A 158 6.67 -0.38 5.12
CA ALA A 158 7.23 -1.68 4.78
C ALA A 158 6.86 -2.08 3.35
N LEU A 159 5.59 -1.89 2.99
CA LEU A 159 5.07 -2.13 1.64
C LEU A 159 5.75 -1.26 0.59
N TYR A 160 5.90 0.04 0.88
CA TYR A 160 6.64 0.97 0.05
C TYR A 160 8.09 0.50 -0.15
N GLY A 161 8.78 0.10 0.92
CA GLY A 161 10.17 -0.30 0.83
C GLY A 161 10.38 -1.47 -0.13
N ILE A 162 9.58 -2.54 0.00
CA ILE A 162 9.67 -3.69 -0.91
C ILE A 162 9.26 -3.34 -2.34
N ARG A 163 8.14 -2.63 -2.53
CA ARG A 163 7.67 -2.23 -3.87
C ARG A 163 8.69 -1.33 -4.55
N PHE A 164 9.23 -0.35 -3.82
CA PHE A 164 10.22 0.57 -4.34
C PHE A 164 11.48 -0.15 -4.78
N MET A 165 11.99 -1.12 -3.99
CA MET A 165 13.14 -1.92 -4.40
C MET A 165 12.87 -2.70 -5.70
N ILE A 166 11.68 -3.32 -5.82
CA ILE A 166 11.27 -4.00 -7.06
C ILE A 166 11.23 -3.01 -8.23
N SER A 167 10.60 -1.85 -8.08
CA SER A 167 10.53 -0.85 -9.15
C SER A 167 11.90 -0.23 -9.48
N ALA A 168 12.78 -0.05 -8.50
CA ALA A 168 14.13 0.49 -8.69
C ALA A 168 15.06 -0.45 -9.46
N THR A 169 14.74 -1.74 -9.57
CA THR A 169 15.45 -2.64 -10.49
C THR A 169 15.37 -2.18 -11.95
N ALA A 170 14.35 -1.39 -12.33
CA ALA A 170 14.24 -0.80 -13.67
C ALA A 170 15.44 0.08 -14.06
N VAL A 171 16.10 0.67 -13.07
CA VAL A 171 17.31 1.49 -13.26
C VAL A 171 18.52 0.63 -13.62
N ILE A 172 18.56 -0.62 -13.14
CA ILE A 172 19.65 -1.57 -13.36
C ILE A 172 19.38 -2.38 -14.63
N PHE A 173 18.17 -2.92 -14.74
CA PHE A 173 17.70 -3.74 -15.85
C PHE A 173 16.67 -2.92 -16.62
N THR A 174 17.08 -2.39 -17.78
CA THR A 174 16.26 -1.52 -18.65
C THR A 174 14.90 -2.09 -19.07
N ARG A 175 14.65 -3.39 -18.83
CA ARG A 175 13.33 -4.04 -18.97
C ARG A 175 12.95 -4.76 -17.67
N SER A 176 12.14 -4.11 -16.83
CA SER A 176 11.65 -4.68 -15.55
C SER A 176 10.13 -4.83 -15.49
N GLU A 177 9.43 -4.78 -16.63
CA GLU A 177 7.96 -4.87 -16.71
C GLU A 177 7.44 -6.17 -16.05
N ASN A 178 8.14 -7.30 -16.24
CA ASN A 178 7.82 -8.59 -15.60
C ASN A 178 7.87 -8.53 -14.07
N LEU A 179 8.79 -7.75 -13.50
CA LEU A 179 8.91 -7.58 -12.05
C LEU A 179 7.74 -6.79 -11.47
N GLN A 180 7.07 -5.97 -12.28
CA GLN A 180 5.84 -5.32 -11.87
C GLN A 180 4.66 -6.29 -11.78
N TYR A 181 4.53 -7.24 -12.70
CA TYR A 181 3.51 -8.28 -12.60
C TYR A 181 3.71 -9.16 -11.35
N MET A 182 4.96 -9.49 -11.03
CA MET A 182 5.30 -10.22 -9.81
C MET A 182 4.85 -9.48 -8.55
N TRP A 183 4.99 -8.15 -8.51
CA TRP A 183 4.52 -7.35 -7.38
C TRP A 183 3.03 -7.56 -7.08
N TYR A 184 2.16 -7.51 -8.09
CA TYR A 184 0.72 -7.66 -7.86
C TYR A 184 0.38 -9.04 -7.29
N GLN A 185 1.16 -10.09 -7.62
CA GLN A 185 0.98 -11.41 -7.03
C GLN A 185 1.41 -11.44 -5.56
N LEU A 186 2.53 -10.79 -5.21
CA LEU A 186 2.97 -10.65 -3.82
C LEU A 186 1.97 -9.82 -3.00
N TYR A 187 1.47 -8.72 -3.55
CA TYR A 187 0.47 -7.87 -2.92
C TYR A 187 -0.81 -8.63 -2.57
N ARG A 188 -1.28 -9.48 -3.48
CA ARG A 188 -2.46 -10.36 -3.26
C ARG A 188 -2.30 -11.31 -2.08
N LEU A 189 -1.09 -11.64 -1.65
CA LEU A 189 -0.88 -12.44 -0.43
C LEU A 189 -1.24 -11.65 0.83
N GLY A 190 -1.00 -10.34 0.85
CA GLY A 190 -1.35 -9.45 1.97
C GLY A 190 -2.83 -9.14 2.08
N MET A 191 -3.56 -9.31 0.97
CA MET A 191 -5.00 -9.10 0.87
C MET A 191 -5.86 -10.20 1.50
N ARG A 192 -5.24 -11.23 2.09
CA ARG A 192 -5.94 -12.32 2.76
C ARG A 192 -5.50 -12.40 4.21
N PRO A 193 -6.39 -12.82 5.14
CA PRO A 193 -6.01 -12.99 6.53
C PRO A 193 -4.84 -13.96 6.64
N ASP A 194 -3.78 -13.55 7.32
CA ASP A 194 -2.55 -14.34 7.44
C ASP A 194 -2.72 -15.65 8.22
N SER A 195 -3.87 -15.83 8.89
CA SER A 195 -4.25 -17.05 9.60
C SER A 195 -4.55 -18.24 8.69
N ILE A 196 -4.77 -18.01 7.39
CA ILE A 196 -4.95 -19.11 6.41
C ILE A 196 -3.63 -19.72 5.97
N TYR A 197 -2.52 -19.04 6.21
CA TYR A 197 -1.20 -19.48 5.76
C TYR A 197 -0.57 -20.42 6.79
N ALA A 198 0.16 -21.42 6.29
CA ALA A 198 1.03 -22.24 7.12
C ALA A 198 2.05 -21.36 7.89
N PRO A 199 2.54 -21.78 9.07
CA PRO A 199 3.39 -20.93 9.92
C PRO A 199 4.63 -20.35 9.21
N TRP A 200 5.29 -21.14 8.36
CA TRP A 200 6.45 -20.69 7.59
C TRP A 200 6.08 -19.61 6.56
N LEU A 201 4.91 -19.74 5.91
CA LEU A 201 4.43 -18.79 4.92
C LEU A 201 3.91 -17.52 5.59
N LYS A 202 3.27 -17.64 6.76
CA LYS A 202 2.91 -16.48 7.60
C LYS A 202 4.15 -15.67 7.97
N PHE A 203 5.24 -16.32 8.40
CA PHE A 203 6.51 -15.64 8.66
C PHE A 203 7.05 -14.92 7.42
N LEU A 204 7.02 -15.58 6.26
CA LEU A 204 7.44 -14.99 4.99
C LEU A 204 6.60 -13.74 4.64
N VAL A 205 5.27 -13.84 4.72
CA VAL A 205 4.34 -12.77 4.33
C VAL A 205 4.37 -11.58 5.30
N VAL A 206 4.63 -11.80 6.58
CA VAL A 206 4.68 -10.74 7.60
C VAL A 206 6.08 -10.10 7.72
N THR A 207 7.15 -10.90 7.60
CA THR A 207 8.52 -10.44 7.88
C THR A 207 9.35 -10.22 6.63
N LEU A 208 9.29 -11.12 5.64
CA LEU A 208 10.16 -11.06 4.45
C LEU A 208 9.52 -10.29 3.27
N LEU A 209 8.21 -10.39 3.09
CA LEU A 209 7.46 -9.64 2.07
C LEU A 209 6.72 -8.39 2.60
N PRO A 210 6.80 -8.12 3.90
CA PRO A 210 5.82 -7.38 4.72
C PRO A 210 4.37 -7.15 4.27
N VAL A 211 3.82 -7.85 3.28
CA VAL A 211 2.45 -7.61 2.80
C VAL A 211 1.39 -7.98 3.85
N GLY A 212 1.72 -8.83 4.82
CA GLY A 212 0.84 -9.13 5.97
C GLY A 212 0.69 -7.97 6.97
N LEU A 213 1.61 -6.99 6.95
CA LEU A 213 1.55 -5.81 7.83
C LEU A 213 0.48 -4.80 7.40
N ILE A 214 -0.04 -4.92 6.17
CA ILE A 214 -1.03 -4.00 5.60
C ILE A 214 -2.35 -4.07 6.37
N ALA A 215 -2.90 -5.28 6.51
CA ALA A 215 -4.23 -5.49 7.09
C ALA A 215 -4.23 -6.52 8.22
N SER A 216 -3.48 -7.62 8.10
CA SER A 216 -3.55 -8.71 9.08
C SER A 216 -3.06 -8.29 10.47
N VAL A 217 -1.90 -7.62 10.53
CA VAL A 217 -1.34 -7.18 11.83
C VAL A 217 -2.21 -6.10 12.50
N PRO A 218 -2.56 -4.97 11.86
CA PRO A 218 -3.35 -3.95 12.55
C PRO A 218 -4.77 -4.44 12.90
N SER A 219 -5.39 -5.29 12.08
CA SER A 219 -6.69 -5.88 12.43
C SER A 219 -6.62 -6.79 13.66
N ARG A 220 -5.50 -7.49 13.92
CA ARG A 220 -5.34 -8.25 15.18
C ARG A 220 -5.34 -7.37 16.42
N PHE A 221 -4.77 -6.16 16.34
CA PHE A 221 -4.79 -5.21 17.46
C PHE A 221 -6.17 -4.62 17.72
N LEU A 222 -7.05 -4.61 16.71
CA LEU A 222 -8.45 -4.23 16.89
C LEU A 222 -9.26 -5.38 17.51
N LEU A 223 -9.03 -6.61 17.04
CA LEU A 223 -9.91 -7.75 17.32
C LEU A 223 -9.48 -8.59 18.53
N GLY A 224 -8.19 -8.62 18.84
CA GLY A 224 -7.61 -9.44 19.90
C GLY A 224 -6.88 -8.61 20.97
N PRO A 225 -6.29 -9.27 21.98
CA PRO A 225 -5.42 -8.61 22.94
C PRO A 225 -4.18 -8.04 22.24
N PRO A 226 -3.69 -6.87 22.66
CA PRO A 226 -2.49 -6.26 22.06
C PRO A 226 -1.26 -7.13 22.34
N ASP A 227 -0.50 -7.43 21.30
CA ASP A 227 0.75 -8.18 21.36
C ASP A 227 1.94 -7.24 21.14
N LEU A 228 2.64 -6.88 22.21
CA LEU A 228 3.79 -5.96 22.14
C LEU A 228 4.93 -6.51 21.27
N GLY A 229 5.08 -7.83 21.16
CA GLY A 229 6.07 -8.46 20.29
C GLY A 229 5.74 -8.24 18.81
N ALA A 230 4.48 -8.44 18.43
CA ALA A 230 4.01 -8.14 17.08
C ALA A 230 4.10 -6.64 16.75
N PHE A 231 3.86 -5.76 17.73
CA PHE A 231 4.02 -4.32 17.57
C PHE A 231 5.48 -3.95 17.28
N ALA A 232 6.41 -4.41 18.12
CA ALA A 232 7.83 -4.17 17.96
C ALA A 232 8.35 -4.72 16.62
N LEU A 233 7.90 -5.91 16.23
CA LEU A 233 8.24 -6.51 14.94
C LEU A 233 7.74 -5.65 13.77
N ALA A 234 6.50 -5.14 13.81
CA ALA A 234 5.96 -4.28 12.77
C ALA A 234 6.77 -2.99 12.60
N VAL A 235 7.15 -2.35 13.72
CA VAL A 235 8.00 -1.15 13.72
C VAL A 235 9.40 -1.46 13.18
N PHE A 236 10.00 -2.56 13.63
CA PHE A 236 11.32 -3.00 13.17
C PHE A 236 11.32 -3.29 11.67
N VAL A 237 10.36 -4.08 11.17
CA VAL A 237 10.25 -4.43 9.75
C VAL A 237 10.03 -3.17 8.91
N ALA A 238 9.16 -2.24 9.33
CA ALA A 238 8.99 -0.97 8.64
C ALA A 238 10.30 -0.17 8.55
N GLY A 239 11.04 -0.05 9.66
CA GLY A 239 12.33 0.62 9.69
C GLY A 239 13.39 -0.05 8.80
N ALA A 240 13.45 -1.40 8.85
CA ALA A 240 14.37 -2.19 8.05
C ALA A 240 14.10 -2.03 6.55
N PHE A 241 12.85 -2.13 6.11
CA PHE A 241 12.49 -1.98 4.69
C PHE A 241 12.71 -0.55 4.19
N LEU A 242 12.44 0.46 5.02
CA LEU A 242 12.75 1.84 4.67
C LEU A 242 14.26 2.02 4.46
N TRP A 243 15.07 1.56 5.40
CA TRP A 243 16.52 1.62 5.32
C TRP A 243 17.06 0.86 4.10
N MET A 244 16.59 -0.37 3.87
CA MET A 244 16.98 -1.18 2.71
C MET A 244 16.62 -0.48 1.40
N SER A 245 15.42 0.10 1.29
CA SER A 245 14.99 0.82 0.09
C SER A 245 15.88 2.01 -0.24
N GLN A 246 16.35 2.76 0.77
CA GLN A 246 17.25 3.90 0.59
C GLN A 246 18.65 3.46 0.13
N ARG A 247 19.18 2.36 0.71
CA ARG A 247 20.47 1.80 0.30
C ARG A 247 20.40 1.23 -1.11
N PHE A 248 19.35 0.49 -1.40
CA PHE A 248 19.09 -0.06 -2.72
C PHE A 248 18.92 1.04 -3.76
N TRP A 249 18.25 2.15 -3.44
CA TRP A 249 18.14 3.28 -4.36
C TRP A 249 19.51 3.87 -4.73
N LYS A 250 20.36 4.12 -3.73
CA LYS A 250 21.72 4.64 -3.96
C LYS A 250 22.55 3.67 -4.81
N TYR A 251 22.41 2.37 -4.57
CA TYR A 251 23.03 1.34 -5.39
C TYR A 251 22.50 1.33 -6.82
N ALA A 252 21.18 1.35 -7.01
CA ALA A 252 20.58 1.37 -8.34
C ALA A 252 21.04 2.58 -9.16
N LEU A 253 21.19 3.75 -8.53
CA LEU A 253 21.70 4.97 -9.18
C LEU A 253 23.13 4.84 -9.72
N THR A 254 23.98 3.92 -9.24
CA THR A 254 25.33 3.74 -9.81
C THR A 254 25.31 3.05 -11.17
N PHE A 255 24.20 2.40 -11.54
CA PHE A 255 24.01 1.77 -12.84
C PHE A 255 23.28 2.67 -13.84
N TYR A 256 22.82 3.84 -13.39
CA TYR A 256 22.07 4.74 -14.25
C TYR A 256 23.00 5.42 -15.27
N THR A 257 22.78 5.10 -16.55
CA THR A 257 23.39 5.77 -17.69
C THR A 257 22.35 6.66 -18.36
N SER A 258 22.65 7.95 -18.57
CA SER A 258 21.74 8.88 -19.24
C SER A 258 21.36 8.34 -20.62
N ALA A 259 20.08 8.49 -20.99
CA ALA A 259 19.58 8.07 -22.30
C ALA A 259 20.09 8.97 -23.46
N SER A 260 20.93 9.97 -23.17
CA SER A 260 21.46 10.96 -24.12
C SER A 260 22.96 10.77 -24.45
N SER A 261 23.55 9.59 -24.24
CA SER A 261 24.95 9.29 -24.60
C SER A 261 25.06 8.15 -25.59
#